data_AF-A0A532AI30-F1
#
_entry.id   AF-A0A532AI30-F1
#
_cell.length_a   1.000
_cell.length_b   1.000
_cell.length_c   1.000
_cell.angle_alpha   90.00
_cell.angle_beta   90.00
_cell.angle_gamma   90.00
#
_symmetry.space_group_name_H-M   'P 1'
#
loop_
_entity.id
_entity.type
_entity.pdbx_description
1 polymer ?
#
loop_
_entity_poly.entity_id
_entity_poly.type
_entity_poly.pdbx_seq_one_letter_code
_entity_poly.pdbx_strand_id
1 'polypeptide(L)'
;GKGVVQDFLAAVFDLSPFLRDTARRRPRLLDTLFDGTVEARLSSIGAAVDKAARAEAVSESSLMMELRQLKAEAHFLIALADLAGEAETSLTVRRLSDLADACT
;
A
#
# COMPACT_ATOMS: atom_id res chain seq x y z
N GLY A 1 -19.75 2.65 16.76
CA GLY A 1 -19.05 2.83 15.46
C GLY A 1 -17.53 2.86 15.63
N LYS A 2 -16.97 3.87 16.30
CA LYS A 2 -15.51 4.11 16.36
C LYS A 2 -14.67 3.04 17.08
N GLY A 3 -15.24 2.32 18.05
CA GLY A 3 -14.51 1.31 18.84
C GLY A 3 -13.95 0.16 18.01
N VAL A 4 -14.76 -0.45 17.15
CA VAL A 4 -14.35 -1.67 16.40
C VAL A 4 -13.19 -1.39 15.44
N VAL A 5 -13.23 -0.29 14.70
CA VAL A 5 -12.13 0.09 13.78
C VAL A 5 -10.88 0.46 14.56
N GLN A 6 -11.03 1.15 15.69
CA GLN A 6 -9.91 1.50 16.56
C GLN A 6 -9.26 0.25 17.16
N ASP A 7 -10.05 -0.71 17.64
CA ASP A 7 -9.56 -1.96 18.22
C ASP A 7 -8.87 -2.82 17.16
N PHE A 8 -9.42 -2.88 15.95
CA PHE A 8 -8.79 -3.53 14.81
C PHE A 8 -7.43 -2.90 14.48
N LEU A 9 -7.38 -1.58 14.28
CA LEU A 9 -6.13 -0.89 13.97
C LEU A 9 -5.11 -1.01 15.11
N ALA A 10 -5.57 -0.99 16.36
CA ALA A 10 -4.71 -1.24 17.51
C ALA A 10 -4.09 -2.64 17.45
N ALA A 11 -4.88 -3.69 17.19
CA ALA A 11 -4.39 -5.06 17.05
C ALA A 11 -3.44 -5.22 15.85
N VAL A 12 -3.80 -4.67 14.68
CA VAL A 12 -2.96 -4.68 13.47
C VAL A 12 -1.60 -4.06 13.75
N PHE A 13 -1.60 -2.86 14.34
CA PHE A 13 -0.35 -2.19 14.67
C PHE A 13 0.41 -2.95 15.74
N ASP A 14 -0.28 -3.58 16.70
CA ASP A 14 0.37 -4.37 17.73
C ASP A 14 1.16 -5.55 17.16
N LEU A 15 0.54 -6.26 16.22
CA LEU A 15 1.07 -7.47 15.59
C LEU A 15 2.04 -7.20 14.44
N SER A 16 2.01 -6.01 13.82
CA SER A 16 2.84 -5.68 12.66
C SER A 16 3.58 -4.36 12.84
N PRO A 17 4.87 -4.40 13.27
CA PRO A 17 5.73 -3.22 13.30
C PRO A 17 5.83 -2.51 11.96
N PHE A 18 5.83 -3.26 10.85
CA PHE A 18 5.83 -2.71 9.50
C PHE A 18 4.61 -1.82 9.24
N LEU A 19 3.40 -2.29 9.54
CA LEU A 19 2.16 -1.51 9.35
C LEU A 19 2.12 -0.32 10.30
N ARG A 20 2.52 -0.51 11.57
CA ARG A 20 2.60 0.56 12.57
C ARG A 20 3.52 1.69 12.12
N ASP A 21 4.75 1.37 11.72
CA ASP A 21 5.73 2.38 11.31
C ASP A 21 5.38 3.05 9.98
N THR A 22 4.72 2.32 9.08
CA THR A 22 4.27 2.89 7.81
C THR A 22 3.11 3.86 8.02
N ALA A 23 2.09 3.46 8.79
CA ALA A 23 0.97 4.34 9.15
C ALA A 23 1.43 5.56 9.96
N ARG A 24 2.39 5.40 10.89
CA ARG A 24 2.95 6.51 11.67
C ARG A 24 3.69 7.53 10.80
N ARG A 25 4.47 7.07 9.81
CA ARG A 25 5.21 7.94 8.89
C ARG A 25 4.30 8.57 7.82
N ARG A 26 3.24 7.88 7.42
CA ARG A 26 2.32 8.28 6.35
C ARG A 26 0.86 8.05 6.75
N PRO A 27 0.31 8.85 7.69
CA PRO A 27 -1.06 8.65 8.18
C PRO A 27 -2.11 8.81 7.06
N ARG A 28 -1.81 9.62 6.03
CA ARG A 28 -2.66 9.81 4.84
C ARG A 28 -2.97 8.53 4.07
N LEU A 29 -2.20 7.45 4.26
CA LEU A 29 -2.53 6.16 3.63
C LEU A 29 -3.88 5.62 4.10
N LEU A 30 -4.20 5.81 5.38
CA LEU A 30 -5.51 5.43 5.92
C LEU A 30 -6.62 6.34 5.38
N ASP A 31 -6.32 7.63 5.13
CA ASP A 31 -7.28 8.56 4.54
C ASP A 31 -7.76 8.08 3.16
N THR A 32 -6.86 7.52 2.35
CA THR A 32 -7.20 7.00 1.01
C THR A 32 -8.26 5.90 1.03
N LEU A 33 -8.42 5.19 2.15
CA LEU A 33 -9.41 4.12 2.31
C LEU A 33 -10.83 4.66 2.53
N PHE A 34 -10.98 5.94 2.88
CA PHE A 34 -12.29 6.58 2.94
C PHE A 34 -12.76 7.08 1.57
N ASP A 35 -11.82 7.34 0.65
CA ASP A 35 -12.10 7.90 -0.68
C ASP A 35 -12.26 6.83 -1.77
N GLY A 36 -11.95 5.56 -1.49
CA GLY A 36 -12.02 4.49 -2.47
C GLY A 36 -11.67 3.10 -1.93
N THR A 37 -11.60 2.12 -2.83
CA THR A 37 -11.28 0.73 -2.49
C THR A 37 -9.77 0.48 -2.55
N VAL A 38 -9.32 -0.55 -1.84
CA VAL A 38 -7.93 -1.05 -1.92
C VAL A 38 -7.57 -1.39 -3.37
N GLU A 39 -8.46 -2.07 -4.09
CA GLU A 39 -8.26 -2.43 -5.49
C GLU A 39 -8.06 -1.20 -6.39
N ALA A 40 -8.92 -0.18 -6.27
CA ALA A 40 -8.80 1.04 -7.06
C ALA A 40 -7.48 1.76 -6.76
N ARG A 41 -7.07 1.80 -5.49
CA ARG A 41 -5.80 2.42 -5.10
C ARG A 41 -4.60 1.66 -5.62
N LEU A 42 -4.60 0.32 -5.55
CA LEU A 42 -3.54 -0.52 -6.11
C LEU A 42 -3.41 -0.36 -7.62
N SER A 43 -4.53 -0.29 -8.35
CA SER A 43 -4.52 0.02 -9.79
C SER A 43 -3.91 1.38 -10.09
N SER A 44 -4.26 2.42 -9.31
CA SER A 44 -3.65 3.74 -9.43
C SER A 44 -2.15 3.75 -9.13
N ILE A 45 -1.68 2.93 -8.20
CA ILE A 45 -0.26 2.80 -7.89
C ILE A 45 0.48 2.15 -9.06
N GLY A 46 -0.07 1.08 -9.66
CA GLY A 46 0.50 0.46 -10.85
C GLY A 46 0.68 1.46 -12.00
N ALA A 47 -0.36 2.26 -12.28
CA ALA A 47 -0.27 3.31 -13.30
C ALA A 47 0.77 4.40 -12.97
N ALA A 48 0.93 4.73 -11.68
CA ALA A 48 1.95 5.69 -11.24
C ALA A 48 3.38 5.14 -11.42
N VAL A 49 3.58 3.85 -11.12
CA VAL A 49 4.85 3.14 -11.35
C VAL A 49 5.21 3.12 -12.83
N ASP A 50 4.27 2.73 -13.69
CA ASP A 50 4.46 2.73 -15.15
C ASP A 50 4.82 4.13 -15.70
N LYS A 51 4.17 5.16 -15.18
CA LYS A 51 4.43 6.55 -15.57
C LYS A 51 5.82 6.99 -15.11
N ALA A 52 6.22 6.66 -13.88
CA ALA A 52 7.51 7.03 -13.32
C ALA A 52 8.66 6.38 -14.12
N ALA A 53 8.50 5.12 -14.52
CA ALA A 53 9.48 4.40 -15.35
C ALA A 53 9.70 5.04 -16.74
N ARG A 54 8.72 5.80 -17.26
CA ARG A 54 8.77 6.46 -18.58
C ARG A 54 9.15 7.94 -18.52
N ALA A 55 9.40 8.49 -17.33
CA ALA A 55 9.67 9.91 -17.18
C ALA A 55 11.13 10.24 -17.52
N GLU A 56 11.37 10.88 -18.66
CA GLU A 56 12.72 11.18 -19.18
C GLU A 56 13.47 12.29 -18.41
N ALA A 57 12.79 13.03 -17.51
CA ALA A 57 13.32 14.26 -16.90
C ALA A 57 13.58 14.18 -15.39
N VAL A 58 13.59 12.99 -14.79
CA VAL A 58 13.73 12.80 -13.33
C VAL A 58 15.11 12.22 -13.01
N SER A 59 15.76 12.71 -11.95
CA SER A 59 17.00 12.09 -11.48
C SER A 59 16.73 10.66 -11.02
N GLU A 60 17.68 9.74 -11.26
CA GLU A 60 17.58 8.35 -10.82
C GLU A 60 17.29 8.25 -9.31
N SER A 61 17.90 9.12 -8.50
CA SER A 61 17.67 9.17 -7.06
C SER A 61 16.22 9.51 -6.70
N SER A 62 15.65 10.53 -7.35
CA SER A 62 14.25 10.94 -7.14
C SER A 62 13.27 9.87 -7.62
N LEU A 63 13.53 9.26 -8.78
CA LEU A 63 12.74 8.15 -9.32
C LEU A 63 12.74 6.96 -8.36
N MET A 64 13.92 6.52 -7.92
CA MET A 64 14.06 5.40 -7.00
C MET A 64 13.44 5.70 -5.63
N MET A 65 13.42 6.96 -5.19
CA MET A 65 12.71 7.36 -3.98
C MET A 65 11.19 7.24 -4.17
N GLU A 66 10.65 7.72 -5.29
CA GLU A 66 9.22 7.64 -5.61
C GLU A 66 8.75 6.18 -5.71
N LEU A 67 9.47 5.34 -6.45
CA LEU A 67 9.16 3.90 -6.59
C LEU A 67 9.14 3.19 -5.22
N ARG A 68 10.10 3.50 -4.33
CA ARG A 68 10.10 2.94 -2.97
C ARG A 68 8.88 3.38 -2.16
N GLN A 69 8.40 4.60 -2.34
CA GLN A 69 7.19 5.08 -1.65
C GLN A 69 5.93 4.40 -2.19
N LEU A 70 5.79 4.30 -3.51
CA LEU A 70 4.68 3.60 -4.16
C LEU A 70 4.63 2.13 -3.75
N LYS A 71 5.78 1.45 -3.72
CA LYS A 71 5.90 0.08 -3.26
C LYS A 71 5.49 -0.10 -1.80
N ALA A 72 5.97 0.77 -0.91
CA ALA A 72 5.64 0.70 0.50
C ALA A 72 4.13 0.90 0.74
N GLU A 73 3.52 1.81 0.00
CA GLU A 73 2.08 2.07 0.04
C GLU A 73 1.26 0.88 -0.43
N ALA A 74 1.58 0.30 -1.60
CA ALA A 74 0.90 -0.90 -2.09
C ALA A 74 1.01 -2.07 -1.10
N HIS A 75 2.20 -2.31 -0.57
CA HIS A 75 2.43 -3.38 0.40
C HIS A 75 1.63 -3.16 1.70
N PHE A 76 1.54 -1.92 2.19
CA PHE A 76 0.71 -1.56 3.34
C PHE A 76 -0.77 -1.89 3.09
N LEU A 77 -1.31 -1.48 1.94
CA LEU A 77 -2.71 -1.69 1.59
C LEU A 77 -3.06 -3.17 1.42
N ILE A 78 -2.18 -3.95 0.78
CA ILE A 78 -2.35 -5.39 0.60
C ILE A 78 -2.41 -6.11 1.95
N ALA A 79 -1.44 -5.84 2.82
CA ALA A 79 -1.39 -6.47 4.14
C ALA A 79 -2.56 -6.06 5.04
N LEU A 80 -3.02 -4.80 4.96
CA LEU A 80 -4.18 -4.35 5.71
C LEU A 80 -5.48 -5.03 5.23
N ALA A 81 -5.64 -5.20 3.92
CA ALA A 81 -6.80 -5.88 3.33
C ALA A 81 -6.85 -7.37 3.73
N ASP A 82 -5.71 -8.04 3.73
CA ASP A 82 -5.56 -9.43 4.19
C ASP A 82 -5.99 -9.57 5.67
N LEU A 83 -5.45 -8.71 6.54
CA LEU A 83 -5.76 -8.72 7.97
C LEU A 83 -7.21 -8.32 8.28
N ALA A 84 -7.82 -7.47 7.45
CA ALA A 84 -9.23 -7.12 7.57
C ALA A 84 -10.18 -8.23 7.08
N GLY A 85 -9.65 -9.28 6.44
CA GLY A 85 -10.43 -10.34 5.81
C GLY A 85 -11.13 -9.88 4.51
N GLU A 86 -10.70 -8.77 3.91
CA GLU A 86 -11.22 -8.28 2.62
C GLU A 86 -10.68 -9.11 1.45
N ALA A 87 -9.43 -9.57 1.56
CA ALA A 87 -8.77 -10.36 0.54
C ALA A 87 -8.53 -11.78 1.03
N GLU A 88 -8.91 -12.77 0.24
CA GLU A 88 -8.43 -14.14 0.46
C GLU A 88 -6.95 -14.25 0.12
N THR A 89 -6.27 -15.24 0.73
CA THR A 89 -4.84 -15.49 0.54
C THR A 89 -4.45 -15.58 -0.94
N SER A 90 -5.30 -16.16 -1.81
CA SER A 90 -5.01 -16.23 -3.26
C SER A 90 -4.94 -14.85 -3.93
N LEU A 91 -5.79 -13.91 -3.50
CA LEU A 91 -5.78 -12.54 -3.98
C LEU A 91 -4.62 -11.75 -3.39
N THR A 92 -4.35 -11.93 -2.09
CA THR A 92 -3.19 -11.32 -1.41
C THR A 92 -1.89 -11.68 -2.14
N VAL A 93 -1.68 -12.98 -2.44
CA VAL A 93 -0.48 -13.44 -3.15
C VAL A 93 -0.42 -12.88 -4.57
N ARG A 94 -1.52 -12.87 -5.33
CA ARG A 94 -1.54 -12.23 -6.67
C ARG A 94 -1.14 -10.76 -6.59
N ARG A 95 -1.74 -9.98 -5.69
CA ARG A 95 -1.42 -8.56 -5.51
C ARG A 95 0.05 -8.33 -5.15
N LEU A 96 0.65 -9.23 -4.36
CA LEU A 96 2.09 -9.17 -4.05
C LEU A 96 2.98 -9.50 -5.26
N SER A 97 2.58 -10.47 -6.08
CA SER A 97 3.26 -10.78 -7.34
C SER A 97 3.18 -9.63 -8.32
N ASP A 98 1.99 -9.07 -8.55
CA ASP A 98 1.80 -7.92 -9.44
C ASP A 98 2.63 -6.71 -8.98
N LEU A 99 2.71 -6.48 -7.67
CA LEU A 99 3.56 -5.44 -7.09
C LEU A 99 5.05 -5.71 -7.32
N ALA A 100 5.49 -6.96 -7.22
CA ALA A 100 6.88 -7.35 -7.48
C ALA A 100 7.25 -7.14 -8.96
N ASP A 101 6.37 -7.55 -9.87
CA ASP A 101 6.55 -7.40 -11.32
C ASP A 101 6.63 -5.91 -11.70
N ALA A 102 5.78 -5.07 -11.13
CA ALA A 102 5.82 -3.62 -11.35
C ALA A 102 7.10 -2.95 -10.82
N CYS A 103 7.80 -3.57 -9.86
CA CYS A 103 9.00 -3.01 -9.23
C CYS A 103 10.32 -3.57 -9.80
N THR A 104 10.28 -4.32 -10.91
CA THR A 104 11.45 -4.88 -11.59
C THR A 104 11.97 -3.92 -12.64
#